data_AF-A0A4R5KEC2-F1
#
_entry.id   AF-A0A4R5KEC2-F1
#
_cell.length_a   1.000
_cell.length_b   1.000
_cell.length_c   1.000
_cell.angle_alpha   90.00
_cell.angle_beta   90.00
_cell.angle_gamma   90.00
#
_symmetry.space_group_name_H-M   'P 1'
#
loop_
_entity.id
_entity.type
_entity.pdbx_description
1 polymer ?
#
loop_
_entity_poly.entity_id
_entity_poly.type
_entity_poly.pdbx_seq_one_letter_code
_entity_poly.pdbx_strand_id
1 'polypeptide(L)'
;MSIYSLLLIAHIAAGTICLLSGACAIFVRKQKGLHTVLGETYHIHYIFVFLTAVIMSMMKWSELQYLFYIALFSYAQALYGYLARKLRWSNWLSKHIIGMLGSYIGIITAVLVVNGEPVTALTGIPKLSLWFIPTIIGSPLIFFTTRRFRRPPRKI
;
A
#
# COMPACT_ATOMS: atom_id res chain seq x y z
N MET A 1 25.51 -9.98 -12.55
CA MET A 1 24.38 -9.83 -11.60
C MET A 1 23.27 -10.79 -12.02
N SER A 2 22.59 -11.46 -11.08
CA SER A 2 21.43 -12.29 -11.43
C SER A 2 20.23 -11.42 -11.80
N ILE A 3 19.32 -11.94 -12.63
CA ILE A 3 18.07 -11.26 -12.99
C ILE A 3 17.27 -10.90 -11.73
N TYR A 4 17.24 -11.81 -10.75
CA TYR A 4 16.57 -11.59 -9.47
C TYR A 4 17.16 -10.40 -8.70
N SER A 5 18.49 -10.31 -8.61
CA SER A 5 19.16 -9.18 -7.93
C SER A 5 18.89 -7.84 -8.60
N LEU A 6 18.82 -7.81 -9.94
CA LEU A 6 18.46 -6.61 -10.68
C LEU A 6 17.02 -6.17 -10.38
N LEU A 7 16.07 -7.12 -10.40
CA LEU A 7 14.67 -6.86 -10.05
C LEU A 7 14.54 -6.39 -8.60
N LEU A 8 15.30 -6.98 -7.68
CA LEU A 8 15.28 -6.60 -6.27
C LEU A 8 15.77 -5.16 -6.05
N ILE A 9 16.87 -4.76 -6.70
CA ILE A 9 17.38 -3.38 -6.63
C ILE A 9 16.36 -2.40 -7.20
N ALA A 10 15.79 -2.71 -8.37
CA ALA A 10 14.75 -1.89 -8.97
C ALA A 10 13.50 -1.79 -8.08
N HIS A 11 13.09 -2.90 -7.46
CA HIS A 11 11.97 -2.97 -6.53
C HIS A 11 12.20 -2.12 -5.28
N ILE A 12 13.37 -2.20 -4.67
CA ILE A 12 13.71 -1.41 -3.47
C ILE A 12 13.75 0.07 -3.80
N ALA A 13 14.35 0.46 -4.93
CA ALA A 13 14.37 1.85 -5.38
C ALA A 13 12.95 2.39 -5.62
N ALA A 14 12.13 1.65 -6.38
CA ALA A 14 10.74 2.04 -6.62
C ALA A 14 9.90 2.05 -5.34
N GLY A 15 10.09 1.06 -4.47
CA GLY A 15 9.40 0.92 -3.18
C GLY A 15 9.72 2.06 -2.22
N THR A 16 10.97 2.52 -2.19
CA THR A 16 11.38 3.67 -1.37
C THR A 16 10.69 4.96 -1.84
N ILE A 17 10.69 5.21 -3.15
CA ILE A 17 9.99 6.38 -3.72
C ILE A 17 8.48 6.29 -3.47
N CYS A 18 7.90 5.10 -3.61
CA CYS A 18 6.49 4.84 -3.30
C CYS A 18 6.17 5.16 -1.83
N LEU A 19 6.93 4.62 -0.87
CA LEU A 19 6.70 4.85 0.55
C LEU A 19 6.84 6.31 0.95
N LEU A 20 7.88 6.99 0.47
CA LEU A 20 8.12 8.40 0.76
C LEU A 20 7.04 9.31 0.15
N SER A 21 6.68 9.09 -1.12
CA SER A 21 5.62 9.86 -1.77
C SER A 21 4.26 9.65 -1.09
N GLY A 22 3.92 8.42 -0.70
CA GLY A 22 2.71 8.11 0.05
C GLY A 22 2.69 8.76 1.44
N ALA A 23 3.81 8.70 2.17
CA ALA A 23 3.95 9.36 3.47
C ALA A 23 3.77 10.88 3.35
N CYS A 24 4.49 11.52 2.43
CA CYS A 24 4.37 12.95 2.17
C CYS A 24 2.94 13.33 1.75
N ALA A 25 2.26 12.50 0.95
CA ALA A 25 0.89 12.77 0.50
C ALA A 25 -0.13 12.81 1.65
N ILE A 26 0.15 12.14 2.78
CA ILE A 26 -0.69 12.15 3.98
C ILE A 26 -0.62 13.51 4.70
N PHE A 27 0.57 14.12 4.75
CA PHE A 27 0.80 15.39 5.45
C PHE A 27 0.45 16.63 4.62
N VAL A 28 0.49 16.52 3.29
CA VAL A 28 0.19 17.64 2.39
C VAL A 28 -1.31 17.96 2.36
N ARG A 29 -1.64 19.25 2.23
CA ARG A 29 -3.02 19.72 2.06
C ARG A 29 -3.71 19.00 0.90
N LYS A 30 -4.90 18.44 1.15
CA LYS A 30 -5.67 17.60 0.21
C LYS A 30 -6.36 18.40 -0.90
N GLN A 31 -5.58 19.20 -1.63
CA GLN A 31 -6.02 20.08 -2.71
C GLN A 31 -5.28 19.75 -4.02
N LYS A 32 -5.78 20.30 -5.13
CA LYS A 32 -5.10 20.17 -6.43
C LYS A 32 -3.71 20.83 -6.35
N GLY A 33 -2.68 20.13 -6.83
CA GLY A 33 -1.28 20.56 -6.74
C GLY A 33 -0.42 19.44 -6.14
N LEU A 34 0.34 19.75 -5.10
CA LEU A 34 1.33 18.83 -4.50
C LEU A 34 0.75 17.47 -4.07
N HIS A 35 -0.45 17.42 -3.46
CA HIS A 35 -1.09 16.13 -3.11
C HIS A 35 -1.44 15.29 -4.35
N THR A 36 -1.81 15.93 -5.47
CA THR A 36 -2.05 15.20 -6.73
C THR A 36 -0.75 14.67 -7.30
N VAL A 37 0.33 15.47 -7.31
CA VAL A 37 1.64 15.04 -7.82
C VAL A 37 2.16 13.85 -7.00
N LEU A 38 2.18 13.98 -5.67
CA LEU A 38 2.62 12.89 -4.79
C LEU A 38 1.75 11.64 -4.91
N GLY A 39 0.43 11.79 -5.07
CA GLY A 39 -0.48 10.66 -5.31
C GLY A 39 -0.24 9.96 -6.64
N GLU A 40 0.08 10.70 -7.69
CA GLU A 40 0.40 10.13 -9.01
C GLU A 40 1.76 9.43 -8.98
N THR A 41 2.77 10.06 -8.39
CA THR A 41 4.10 9.46 -8.16
C THR A 41 3.99 8.17 -7.35
N TYR A 42 3.20 8.19 -6.27
CA TYR A 42 2.92 7.01 -5.46
C TYR A 42 2.35 5.87 -6.31
N HIS A 43 1.29 6.14 -7.07
CA HIS A 43 0.61 5.11 -7.86
C HIS A 43 1.50 4.54 -8.97
N ILE A 44 2.24 5.39 -9.69
CA ILE A 44 3.18 4.95 -10.74
C ILE A 44 4.24 4.01 -10.16
N HIS A 45 4.89 4.40 -9.06
CA HIS A 45 5.91 3.56 -8.42
C HIS A 45 5.30 2.29 -7.81
N TYR A 46 4.06 2.35 -7.33
CA TYR A 46 3.34 1.16 -6.87
C TYR A 46 3.21 0.14 -8.00
N ILE A 47 2.88 0.55 -9.23
CA ILE A 47 2.78 -0.37 -10.37
C ILE A 47 4.12 -1.10 -10.58
N PHE A 48 5.24 -0.37 -10.54
CA PHE A 48 6.57 -0.99 -10.63
C PHE A 48 6.85 -1.97 -9.49
N VAL A 49 6.54 -1.60 -8.24
CA VAL A 49 6.66 -2.45 -7.05
C VAL A 49 5.81 -3.73 -7.20
N PHE A 50 4.57 -3.59 -7.67
CA PHE A 50 3.65 -4.71 -7.89
C PHE A 50 4.19 -5.67 -8.96
N LEU A 51 4.56 -5.16 -10.13
CA LEU A 51 5.07 -5.98 -11.23
C LEU A 51 6.35 -6.72 -10.83
N THR A 52 7.29 -6.02 -10.20
CA THR A 52 8.55 -6.62 -9.73
C THR A 52 8.31 -7.64 -8.61
N ALA A 53 7.41 -7.39 -7.67
CA ALA A 53 7.04 -8.35 -6.63
C ALA A 53 6.40 -9.62 -7.19
N VAL A 54 5.49 -9.48 -8.16
CA VAL A 54 4.87 -10.62 -8.86
C VAL A 54 5.93 -11.46 -9.57
N ILE A 55 6.82 -10.83 -10.34
CA ILE A 55 7.87 -11.56 -11.06
C ILE A 55 8.82 -12.27 -10.08
N MET A 56 9.31 -11.57 -9.04
CA MET A 56 10.21 -12.15 -8.05
C MET A 56 9.57 -13.30 -7.26
N SER A 57 8.29 -13.16 -6.88
CA SER A 57 7.57 -14.21 -6.16
C SER A 57 7.28 -15.44 -7.04
N MET A 58 7.05 -15.26 -8.34
CA MET A 58 6.96 -16.38 -9.29
C MET A 58 8.30 -17.10 -9.48
N MET A 59 9.42 -16.37 -9.50
CA MET A 59 10.76 -16.98 -9.60
C MET A 59 11.14 -17.81 -8.37
N LYS A 60 10.65 -17.44 -7.18
CA LYS A 60 10.92 -18.11 -5.90
C LYS A 60 9.61 -18.51 -5.20
N TRP A 61 8.74 -19.22 -5.91
CA TRP A 61 7.38 -19.52 -5.44
C TRP A 61 7.35 -20.22 -4.07
N SER A 62 8.21 -21.22 -3.86
CA SER A 62 8.29 -21.98 -2.62
C SER A 62 8.58 -21.12 -1.39
N GLU A 63 9.34 -20.03 -1.57
CA GLU A 63 9.75 -19.13 -0.51
C GLU A 63 8.83 -17.90 -0.39
N LEU A 64 8.32 -17.38 -1.52
CA LEU A 64 7.73 -16.03 -1.61
C LEU A 64 6.25 -16.00 -2.03
N GLN A 65 5.56 -17.14 -2.11
CA GLN A 65 4.13 -17.21 -2.48
C GLN A 65 3.23 -16.24 -1.69
N TYR A 66 3.53 -16.00 -0.41
CA TYR A 66 2.72 -15.09 0.40
C TYR A 66 2.86 -13.62 -0.03
N LEU A 67 4.03 -13.21 -0.53
CA LEU A 67 4.25 -11.86 -1.07
C LEU A 67 3.50 -11.65 -2.38
N PHE A 68 3.31 -12.70 -3.18
CA PHE A 68 2.47 -12.65 -4.38
C PHE A 68 1.05 -12.20 -4.04
N TYR A 69 0.44 -12.85 -3.03
CA TYR A 69 -0.91 -12.50 -2.59
C TYR A 69 -0.97 -11.10 -1.99
N ILE A 70 -0.01 -10.74 -1.12
CA ILE A 70 0.06 -9.38 -0.57
C ILE A 70 0.11 -8.35 -1.70
N ALA A 71 1.00 -8.53 -2.68
CA ALA A 71 1.15 -7.62 -3.80
C ALA A 71 -0.15 -7.47 -4.62
N LEU A 72 -0.85 -8.59 -4.88
CA LEU A 72 -2.11 -8.58 -5.62
C LEU A 72 -3.21 -7.82 -4.87
N PHE A 73 -3.43 -8.15 -3.59
CA PHE A 73 -4.47 -7.49 -2.79
C PHE A 73 -4.16 -6.02 -2.55
N SER A 74 -2.91 -5.69 -2.24
CA SER A 74 -2.51 -4.33 -1.91
C SER A 74 -2.55 -3.42 -3.15
N TYR A 75 -2.14 -3.93 -4.31
CA TYR A 75 -2.28 -3.19 -5.57
C TYR A 75 -3.75 -3.08 -6.02
N ALA A 76 -4.57 -4.11 -5.83
CA ALA A 76 -6.01 -4.02 -6.11
C ALA A 76 -6.67 -2.88 -5.31
N GLN A 77 -6.29 -2.69 -4.05
CA GLN A 77 -6.75 -1.55 -3.24
C GLN A 77 -6.22 -0.21 -3.76
N ALA A 78 -4.96 -0.14 -4.19
CA ALA A 78 -4.38 1.07 -4.78
C ALA A 78 -5.14 1.48 -6.03
N LEU A 79 -5.36 0.52 -6.93
CA LEU A 79 -6.10 0.71 -8.18
C LEU A 79 -7.55 1.11 -7.90
N TYR A 80 -8.23 0.44 -6.96
CA TYR A 80 -9.57 0.80 -6.53
C TYR A 80 -9.65 2.25 -6.05
N GLY A 81 -8.74 2.66 -5.17
CA GLY A 81 -8.69 4.02 -4.63
C GLY A 81 -8.38 5.07 -5.69
N TYR A 82 -7.47 4.75 -6.61
CA TYR A 82 -7.09 5.61 -7.73
C TYR A 82 -8.25 5.80 -8.72
N LEU A 83 -8.86 4.69 -9.16
CA LEU A 83 -10.00 4.71 -10.10
C LEU A 83 -11.23 5.38 -9.49
N ALA A 84 -11.51 5.19 -8.20
CA ALA A 84 -12.63 5.85 -7.54
C ALA A 84 -12.58 7.38 -7.73
N ARG A 85 -11.39 7.98 -7.56
CA ARG A 85 -11.18 9.42 -7.79
C ARG A 85 -11.26 9.78 -9.27
N LYS A 86 -10.58 9.02 -10.14
CA LYS A 86 -10.44 9.34 -11.57
C LYS A 86 -11.77 9.22 -12.33
N LEU A 87 -12.55 8.19 -12.03
CA LEU A 87 -13.86 7.90 -12.62
C LEU A 87 -15.02 8.53 -11.85
N ARG A 88 -14.75 9.29 -10.78
CA ARG A 88 -15.75 10.03 -9.98
C ARG A 88 -16.93 9.17 -9.52
N TRP A 89 -16.64 7.97 -9.01
CA TRP A 89 -17.66 7.07 -8.48
C TRP A 89 -18.51 7.71 -7.36
N SER A 90 -19.69 7.13 -7.11
CA SER A 90 -20.45 7.47 -5.91
C SER A 90 -19.60 7.24 -4.65
N ASN A 91 -19.60 8.22 -3.74
CA ASN A 91 -18.72 8.27 -2.56
C ASN A 91 -17.22 8.12 -2.89
N TRP A 92 -16.78 8.65 -4.03
CA TRP A 92 -15.40 8.53 -4.50
C TRP A 92 -14.37 8.93 -3.43
N LEU A 93 -14.65 9.94 -2.61
CA LEU A 93 -13.70 10.41 -1.60
C LEU A 93 -13.45 9.34 -0.52
N SER A 94 -14.51 8.74 0.02
CA SER A 94 -14.36 7.65 0.99
C SER A 94 -13.68 6.44 0.35
N LYS A 95 -14.08 6.06 -0.88
CA LYS A 95 -13.49 4.94 -1.61
C LYS A 95 -12.00 5.17 -1.93
N HIS A 96 -11.64 6.39 -2.32
CA HIS A 96 -10.27 6.82 -2.54
C HIS A 96 -9.45 6.68 -1.25
N ILE A 97 -9.94 7.23 -0.13
CA ILE A 97 -9.24 7.15 1.16
C ILE A 97 -9.04 5.69 1.59
N ILE A 98 -10.08 4.86 1.50
CA ILE A 98 -10.02 3.43 1.87
C ILE A 98 -9.01 2.69 0.99
N GLY A 99 -9.08 2.87 -0.34
CA GLY A 99 -8.18 2.19 -1.27
C GLY A 99 -6.73 2.62 -1.12
N MET A 100 -6.46 3.93 -1.06
CA MET A 100 -5.10 4.45 -0.93
C MET A 100 -4.47 4.07 0.41
N LEU A 101 -5.16 4.27 1.53
CA LEU A 101 -4.62 3.92 2.84
C LEU A 101 -4.52 2.39 3.03
N GLY A 102 -5.49 1.63 2.53
CA GLY A 102 -5.42 0.16 2.52
C GLY A 102 -4.20 -0.36 1.77
N SER A 103 -3.95 0.19 0.57
CA SER A 103 -2.76 -0.17 -0.21
C SER A 103 -1.45 0.18 0.49
N TYR A 104 -1.43 1.26 1.27
CA TYR A 104 -0.27 1.69 2.05
C TYR A 104 -0.01 0.73 3.23
N ILE A 105 -1.06 0.30 3.93
CA ILE A 105 -0.98 -0.76 4.94
C ILE A 105 -0.38 -2.04 4.34
N GLY A 106 -0.79 -2.40 3.12
CA GLY A 106 -0.24 -3.55 2.41
C GLY A 106 1.28 -3.45 2.17
N ILE A 107 1.80 -2.31 1.72
CA ILE A 107 3.25 -2.10 1.57
C ILE A 107 3.96 -2.22 2.92
N ILE A 108 3.45 -1.54 3.96
CA ILE A 108 4.05 -1.59 5.30
C ILE A 108 4.09 -3.04 5.81
N THR A 109 3.03 -3.81 5.60
CA THR A 109 2.97 -5.22 5.98
C THR A 109 4.02 -6.04 5.22
N ALA A 110 4.17 -5.84 3.91
CA ALA A 110 5.19 -6.53 3.12
C ALA A 110 6.60 -6.22 3.63
N VAL A 111 6.91 -4.94 3.90
CA VAL A 111 8.22 -4.53 4.43
C VAL A 111 8.48 -5.16 5.81
N LEU A 112 7.48 -5.14 6.71
CA LEU A 112 7.62 -5.73 8.04
C LEU A 112 7.81 -7.23 7.99
N VAL A 113 7.03 -7.96 7.19
CA VAL A 113 7.13 -9.43 7.12
C VAL A 113 8.46 -9.88 6.51
N VAL A 114 8.99 -9.14 5.52
CA VAL A 114 10.27 -9.48 4.87
C VAL A 114 11.48 -9.15 5.75
N ASN A 115 11.42 -8.08 6.55
CA ASN A 115 12.58 -7.60 7.32
C ASN A 115 12.48 -7.86 8.83
N GLY A 116 11.31 -8.27 9.32
CA GLY A 116 11.02 -8.33 10.76
C GLY A 116 11.44 -9.62 11.45
N GLU A 117 11.90 -10.64 10.72
CA GLU A 117 12.33 -11.90 11.33
C GLU A 117 13.43 -11.72 12.39
N PRO A 118 14.53 -10.97 12.14
CA PRO A 118 15.53 -10.70 13.17
C PRO A 118 14.93 -9.99 14.40
N VAL A 119 14.00 -9.05 14.19
CA VAL A 119 13.35 -8.32 15.29
C VAL A 119 12.47 -9.26 16.12
N THR A 120 11.72 -10.14 15.48
CA THR A 120 10.89 -11.14 16.19
C THR A 120 11.73 -12.12 16.99
N ALA A 121 12.88 -12.54 16.45
CA ALA A 121 13.81 -13.42 17.13
C ALA A 121 14.45 -12.77 18.36
N LEU A 122 14.77 -11.48 18.29
CA LEU A 122 15.41 -10.74 19.38
C LEU A 122 14.44 -10.35 20.49
N THR A 123 13.20 -9.98 20.15
CA THR A 123 12.21 -9.44 21.11
C THR A 123 11.24 -10.49 21.64
N GLY A 124 11.20 -11.68 21.04
CA GLY A 124 10.25 -12.74 21.37
C GLY A 124 8.81 -12.46 20.92
N ILE A 125 8.56 -11.38 20.18
CA ILE A 125 7.23 -11.09 19.64
C ILE A 125 6.86 -12.14 18.57
N PRO A 126 5.61 -12.64 18.55
CA PRO A 126 5.18 -13.60 17.55
C PRO A 126 5.33 -13.04 16.12
N LYS A 127 5.82 -13.87 15.18
CA LYS A 127 5.88 -13.52 13.75
C LYS A 127 4.54 -13.02 13.21
N LEU A 128 3.45 -13.57 13.75
CA LEU A 128 2.08 -13.21 13.41
C LEU A 128 1.74 -11.74 13.72
N SER A 129 2.38 -11.14 14.72
CA SER A 129 2.18 -9.73 15.06
C SER A 129 2.56 -8.79 13.91
N LEU A 130 3.59 -9.12 13.13
CA LEU A 130 4.01 -8.32 11.97
C LEU A 130 2.93 -8.23 10.88
N TRP A 131 2.06 -9.24 10.79
CA TRP A 131 0.96 -9.29 9.85
C TRP A 131 -0.21 -8.41 10.26
N PHE A 132 -0.56 -8.40 11.55
CA PHE A 132 -1.76 -7.75 12.04
C PHE A 132 -1.54 -6.34 12.58
N ILE A 133 -0.35 -6.01 13.09
CA ILE A 133 -0.05 -4.67 13.65
C ILE A 133 -0.43 -3.54 12.67
N PRO A 134 -0.03 -3.58 11.39
CA PRO A 134 -0.37 -2.51 10.45
C PRO A 134 -1.88 -2.33 10.26
N THR A 135 -2.63 -3.42 10.23
CA THR A 135 -4.09 -3.40 10.05
C THR A 135 -4.81 -2.97 11.32
N ILE A 136 -4.37 -3.42 12.50
CA ILE A 136 -4.94 -3.04 13.80
C ILE A 136 -4.82 -1.53 14.02
N ILE A 137 -3.70 -0.93 13.62
CA ILE A 137 -3.48 0.52 13.73
C ILE A 137 -4.16 1.27 12.59
N GLY A 138 -4.03 0.78 11.35
CA GLY A 138 -4.50 1.47 10.16
C GLY A 138 -6.01 1.47 9.98
N SER A 139 -6.69 0.38 10.35
CA SER A 139 -8.14 0.24 10.12
C SER A 139 -8.99 1.23 10.93
N PRO A 140 -8.74 1.45 12.24
CA PRO A 140 -9.41 2.50 13.00
C PRO A 140 -9.18 3.89 12.39
N LEU A 141 -7.95 4.21 11.98
CA LEU A 141 -7.61 5.49 11.36
C LEU A 141 -8.41 5.73 10.07
N ILE A 142 -8.52 4.71 9.22
CA ILE A 142 -9.33 4.74 7.99
C ILE A 142 -10.81 4.93 8.33
N PHE A 143 -11.33 4.17 9.30
CA PHE A 143 -12.72 4.23 9.71
C PHE A 143 -13.11 5.63 10.20
N PHE A 144 -12.36 6.20 11.15
CA PHE A 144 -12.65 7.54 11.67
C PHE A 144 -12.53 8.63 10.60
N THR A 145 -11.52 8.54 9.74
CA THR A 145 -11.33 9.51 8.65
C THR A 145 -12.49 9.46 7.64
N THR A 146 -12.91 8.26 7.25
CA THR A 146 -13.97 8.09 6.23
C THR A 146 -15.35 8.44 6.76
N ARG A 147 -15.61 8.22 8.06
CA ARG A 147 -16.88 8.60 8.71
C ARG A 147 -17.12 10.11 8.65
N ARG A 148 -16.06 10.92 8.73
CA ARG A 148 -16.12 12.39 8.62
C ARG A 148 -16.56 12.88 7.23
N PHE A 149 -16.34 12.09 6.18
CA PHE A 149 -16.61 12.49 4.80
C PHE A 149 -17.77 11.73 4.14
N ARG A 150 -18.45 10.84 4.88
CA ARG A 150 -19.71 10.24 4.42
C ARG A 150 -20.77 11.34 4.33
N ARG A 151 -21.11 11.77 3.11
CA ARG A 151 -22.34 12.55 2.89
C ARG A 151 -23.54 11.67 3.26
N PRO A 152 -24.55 12.18 3.98
CA PRO A 152 -25.78 11.44 4.19
C PRO A 152 -26.39 11.09 2.83
N PRO A 153 -27.08 9.94 2.70
CA PRO A 153 -27.78 9.60 1.47
C PRO A 153 -28.73 10.74 1.12
N ARG A 154 -28.69 11.18 -0.15
CA ARG A 154 -29.67 12.14 -0.68
C ARG A 154 -31.02 11.42 -0.59
N LYS A 155 -31.89 11.84 0.33
CA LYS A 155 -33.28 11.36 0.35
C LYS A 155 -33.87 11.72 -1.02
N ILE A 156 -34.32 10.70 -1.76
CA ILE A 156 -35.09 10.85 -3.00
C ILE A 156 -36.53 11.09 -2.58
#